data_AF-A0A3S5E2R3-F1
#
_entry.id   AF-A0A3S5E2R3-F1
#
_cell.length_a   1.000
_cell.length_b   1.000
_cell.length_c   1.000
_cell.angle_alpha   90.00
_cell.angle_beta   90.00
_cell.angle_gamma   90.00
#
_symmetry.space_group_name_H-M   'P 1'
#
loop_
_entity.id
_entity.type
_entity.pdbx_description
1 polymer ?
#
loop_
_entity_poly.entity_id
_entity_poly.type
_entity_poly.pdbx_seq_one_letter_code
_entity_poly.pdbx_strand_id
1 'polypeptide(L)'
;MRSWRTEPESRKDWILERLAKATETHSRNKNFQVWQYGNHAEEIFSLKFLWDKLNYIHLNPVRAGIVSKATHYVYSSATNYSNGTGIINSIEIAENPVINVNRSSEFWKYSNYNDE
;
A
#
# COMPACT_ATOMS: atom_id res chain seq x y z
N MET A 1 -7.57 16.06 17.79
CA MET A 1 -6.14 16.45 17.84
C MET A 1 -5.82 17.25 19.12
N ARG A 2 -6.21 16.76 20.32
CA ARG A 2 -5.96 17.44 21.62
C ARG A 2 -4.92 16.73 22.49
N SER A 3 -4.66 15.43 22.30
CA SER A 3 -3.79 14.63 23.19
C SER A 3 -2.28 14.89 23.03
N TRP A 4 -1.82 15.28 21.84
CA TRP A 4 -0.38 15.45 21.53
C TRP A 4 0.31 16.57 22.29
N ARG A 5 -0.47 17.53 22.83
CA ARG A 5 0.11 18.63 23.62
C ARG A 5 0.45 18.19 25.04
N THR A 6 -0.27 17.20 25.58
CA THR A 6 -0.23 16.84 27.00
C THR A 6 0.54 15.57 27.28
N GLU A 7 0.73 14.68 26.30
CA GLU A 7 1.48 13.44 26.54
C GLU A 7 2.98 13.59 26.24
N PRO A 8 3.86 12.99 27.08
CA PRO A 8 5.29 12.99 26.88
C PRO A 8 5.67 11.99 25.77
N GLU A 9 6.01 12.51 24.59
CA GLU A 9 6.58 11.74 23.48
C GLU A 9 7.94 12.36 23.11
N SER A 10 8.99 11.54 23.02
CA SER A 10 10.38 12.01 22.93
C SER A 10 10.76 12.65 21.59
N ARG A 11 10.02 12.38 20.52
CA ARG A 11 10.21 12.91 19.16
C ARG A 11 9.22 14.03 18.85
N LYS A 12 8.46 14.52 19.83
CA LYS A 12 7.32 15.42 19.63
C LYS A 12 7.73 16.67 18.86
N ASP A 13 8.80 17.33 19.30
CA ASP A 13 9.27 18.56 18.66
C ASP A 13 9.70 18.29 17.22
N TRP A 14 10.40 17.19 16.97
CA TRP A 14 10.79 16.76 15.62
C TRP A 14 9.58 16.46 14.72
N ILE A 15 8.57 15.74 15.21
CA ILE A 15 7.34 15.46 14.45
C ILE A 15 6.60 16.76 14.13
N LEU A 16 6.41 17.63 15.13
CA LEU A 16 5.69 18.88 14.97
C LEU A 16 6.39 19.82 13.99
N GLU A 17 7.72 19.89 14.03
CA GLU A 17 8.52 20.65 13.06
C GLU A 17 8.27 20.15 11.63
N ARG A 18 8.30 18.82 11.41
CA ARG A 18 8.07 18.23 10.09
C ARG A 18 6.65 18.46 9.58
N LEU A 19 5.65 18.30 10.44
CA LEU A 19 4.25 18.53 10.10
C LEU A 19 3.95 20.02 9.84
N ALA A 20 4.62 20.93 10.54
CA ALA A 20 4.51 22.37 10.30
C ALA A 20 5.15 22.75 8.97
N LYS A 21 6.37 22.26 8.70
CA LYS A 21 7.06 22.47 7.43
C LYS A 21 6.24 21.98 6.23
N ALA A 22 5.52 20.87 6.38
CA ALA A 22 4.63 20.34 5.34
C ALA A 22 3.46 21.29 4.98
N THR A 23 3.15 22.29 5.81
CA THR A 23 2.14 23.33 5.49
C THR A 23 2.69 24.45 4.60
N GLU A 24 4.01 24.63 4.54
CA GLU A 24 4.62 25.72 3.77
C GLU A 24 4.36 25.60 2.27
N THR A 25 4.08 24.39 1.78
CA THR A 25 3.85 24.17 0.35
C THR A 25 2.47 24.63 -0.11
N HIS A 26 1.46 24.73 0.77
CA HIS A 26 0.08 25.08 0.41
C HIS A 26 -0.68 25.80 1.54
N SER A 27 -1.50 26.79 1.18
CA SER A 27 -2.19 27.68 2.15
C SER A 27 -3.42 27.11 2.87
N ARG A 28 -3.83 25.86 2.58
CA ARG A 28 -5.09 25.29 3.07
C ARG A 28 -5.01 24.82 4.53
N ASN A 29 -3.85 24.34 4.96
CA ASN A 29 -3.58 23.95 6.35
C ASN A 29 -2.69 25.01 7.00
N LYS A 30 -3.06 25.50 8.19
CA LYS A 30 -2.37 26.64 8.82
C LYS A 30 -1.26 26.27 9.80
N ASN A 31 -1.35 25.09 10.44
CA ASN A 31 -0.48 24.74 11.57
C ASN A 31 0.26 23.42 11.37
N PHE A 32 -0.43 22.37 10.92
CA PHE A 32 0.15 21.04 10.72
C PHE A 32 -0.53 20.33 9.55
N GLN A 33 0.24 19.56 8.78
CA GLN A 33 -0.26 18.74 7.69
C GLN A 33 0.29 17.33 7.76
N VAL A 34 -0.62 16.35 7.84
CA VAL A 34 -0.29 14.91 7.84
C VAL A 34 -0.38 14.34 6.42
N TRP A 35 -1.46 14.69 5.71
CA TRP A 35 -1.70 14.21 4.35
C TRP A 35 -1.06 15.13 3.32
N GLN A 36 -0.39 14.57 2.33
CA GLN A 36 0.05 15.33 1.16
C GLN A 36 -1.16 15.82 0.35
N TYR A 37 -0.97 16.90 -0.39
CA TYR A 37 -2.01 17.42 -1.28
C TYR A 37 -2.05 16.62 -2.58
N GLY A 38 -3.28 16.33 -3.04
CA GLY A 38 -3.53 15.57 -4.25
C GLY A 38 -3.66 14.07 -4.01
N ASN A 39 -4.38 13.42 -4.91
CA ASN A 39 -4.40 11.98 -5.07
C ASN A 39 -4.14 11.65 -6.55
N HIS A 40 -3.62 10.45 -6.82
CA HIS A 40 -3.41 9.97 -8.17
C HIS A 40 -4.41 8.84 -8.44
N ALA A 41 -5.69 9.21 -8.57
CA ALA A 41 -6.72 8.25 -8.91
C ALA A 41 -6.53 7.80 -10.36
N GLU A 42 -6.38 6.49 -10.55
CA GLU A 42 -6.32 5.85 -11.87
C GLU A 42 -7.48 4.87 -11.98
N GLU A 43 -8.28 5.00 -13.04
CA GLU A 43 -9.36 4.07 -13.32
C GLU A 43 -8.80 2.72 -13.78
N ILE A 44 -9.38 1.64 -13.26
CA ILE A 44 -9.08 0.29 -13.70
C ILE A 44 -9.94 -0.05 -14.92
N PHE A 45 -9.32 -0.05 -16.11
CA PHE A 45 -10.01 -0.28 -17.38
C PHE A 45 -9.86 -1.71 -17.93
N SER A 46 -9.02 -2.56 -17.31
CA SER A 46 -8.84 -3.95 -17.72
C SER A 46 -8.36 -4.84 -16.58
N LEU A 47 -8.67 -6.15 -16.66
CA LEU A 47 -8.21 -7.14 -15.69
C LEU A 47 -6.68 -7.20 -15.62
N LYS A 48 -6.00 -7.11 -16.77
CA LYS A 48 -4.53 -7.05 -16.82
C LYS A 48 -3.99 -5.85 -16.02
N PHE A 49 -4.60 -4.68 -16.20
CA PHE A 49 -4.18 -3.48 -15.50
C PHE A 49 -4.49 -3.55 -14.00
N LEU A 50 -5.63 -4.13 -13.61
CA LEU A 50 -5.95 -4.41 -12.21
C LEU A 50 -4.82 -5.19 -11.53
N TRP A 51 -4.43 -6.31 -12.12
CA TRP A 51 -3.40 -7.16 -11.53
C TRP A 51 -2.01 -6.53 -11.54
N ASP A 52 -1.65 -5.76 -12.56
CA ASP A 52 -0.40 -4.99 -12.56
C ASP A 52 -0.36 -4.03 -11.34
N LYS A 53 -1.49 -3.37 -11.02
CA LYS A 53 -1.61 -2.49 -9.84
C LYS A 53 -1.68 -3.25 -8.52
N LEU A 54 -2.39 -4.38 -8.48
CA LEU A 54 -2.48 -5.23 -7.29
C LEU A 54 -1.10 -5.75 -6.88
N ASN A 55 -0.33 -6.27 -7.84
CA ASN A 55 1.05 -6.70 -7.64
C ASN A 55 1.94 -5.55 -7.15
N TYR A 56 1.80 -4.36 -7.74
CA TYR A 56 2.52 -3.18 -7.29
C TYR A 56 2.22 -2.88 -5.81
N ILE A 57 0.94 -2.89 -5.41
CA ILE A 57 0.51 -2.63 -4.04
C ILE A 57 1.08 -3.68 -3.07
N HIS A 58 0.94 -4.97 -3.37
CA HIS A 58 1.42 -6.05 -2.50
C HIS A 58 2.95 -6.10 -2.40
N LEU A 59 3.68 -5.69 -3.45
CA LEU A 59 5.14 -5.64 -3.45
C LEU A 59 5.73 -4.34 -2.89
N ASN A 60 4.92 -3.30 -2.62
CA ASN A 60 5.42 -2.05 -2.05
C ASN A 60 6.20 -2.22 -0.74
N PRO A 61 5.75 -3.05 0.24
CA PRO A 61 6.52 -3.32 1.45
C PRO A 61 7.89 -3.97 1.18
N VAL A 62 7.98 -4.82 0.15
CA VAL A 62 9.24 -5.46 -0.27
C VAL A 62 10.17 -4.44 -0.93
N ARG A 63 9.65 -3.66 -1.87
CA ARG A 63 10.40 -2.58 -2.55
C ARG A 63 10.91 -1.51 -1.58
N ALA A 64 10.16 -1.26 -0.51
CA ALA A 64 10.55 -0.35 0.57
C ALA A 64 11.56 -0.97 1.56
N GLY A 65 11.89 -2.26 1.44
CA GLY A 65 12.82 -2.95 2.32
C GLY A 65 12.26 -3.26 3.72
N ILE A 66 10.94 -3.19 3.91
CA ILE A 66 10.29 -3.43 5.21
C ILE A 66 10.19 -4.93 5.49
N VAL A 67 9.93 -5.73 4.46
CA VAL A 67 9.79 -7.19 4.53
C VAL A 67 10.45 -7.87 3.34
N SER A 68 10.87 -9.13 3.51
CA SER A 68 11.46 -9.93 2.42
C SER A 68 10.43 -10.55 1.47
N LYS A 69 9.18 -10.72 1.92
CA LYS A 69 8.06 -11.28 1.15
C LYS A 69 6.80 -10.43 1.34
N ALA A 70 5.97 -10.32 0.30
CA ALA A 70 4.73 -9.53 0.35
C ALA A 70 3.79 -9.99 1.48
N THR A 71 3.62 -11.30 1.65
CA THR A 71 2.78 -11.92 2.68
C THR A 71 3.25 -11.66 4.12
N HIS A 72 4.51 -11.27 4.34
CA HIS A 72 5.00 -10.93 5.68
C HIS A 72 4.49 -9.56 6.17
N TYR A 73 3.99 -8.69 5.27
CA TYR A 73 3.44 -7.40 5.67
C TYR A 73 1.96 -7.54 6.05
N VAL A 74 1.70 -7.73 7.34
CA VAL A 74 0.36 -8.06 7.88
C VAL A 74 -0.72 -7.01 7.58
N TYR A 75 -0.33 -5.75 7.33
CA TYR A 75 -1.25 -4.67 6.97
C TYR A 75 -1.48 -4.56 5.45
N SER A 76 -1.44 -5.70 4.75
CA SER A 76 -1.76 -5.83 3.33
C SER A 76 -2.67 -7.03 3.13
N SER A 77 -3.52 -6.97 2.10
CA SER A 77 -4.32 -8.10 1.62
C SER A 77 -3.49 -9.20 0.96
N ALA A 78 -2.17 -9.05 0.82
CA ALA A 78 -1.31 -10.06 0.22
C ALA A 78 -1.50 -11.47 0.83
N THR A 79 -1.71 -11.56 2.15
CA THR A 79 -1.98 -12.85 2.81
C THR A 79 -3.36 -13.41 2.45
N ASN A 80 -4.36 -12.56 2.22
CA ASN A 80 -5.67 -13.04 1.80
C ASN A 80 -5.58 -13.69 0.41
N TYR A 81 -4.75 -13.17 -0.49
CA TYR A 81 -4.54 -13.74 -1.83
C TYR A 81 -3.73 -15.04 -1.80
N SER A 82 -2.72 -15.15 -0.92
CA SER A 82 -1.84 -16.33 -0.84
C SER A 82 -2.42 -17.45 0.03
N ASN A 83 -2.97 -17.10 1.20
CA ASN A 83 -3.35 -18.04 2.27
C ASN A 83 -4.86 -18.06 2.52
N GLY A 84 -5.66 -17.29 1.77
CA GLY A 84 -7.10 -17.14 1.99
C GLY A 84 -7.48 -16.39 3.28
N THR A 85 -6.50 -15.88 4.04
CA THR A 85 -6.72 -15.28 5.36
C THR A 85 -5.82 -14.05 5.58
N GLY A 86 -6.29 -13.09 6.39
CA GLY A 86 -5.57 -11.87 6.71
C GLY A 86 -6.22 -11.13 7.87
N ILE A 87 -5.73 -9.93 8.20
CA ILE A 87 -6.33 -9.10 9.26
C ILE A 87 -7.79 -8.76 8.94
N ILE A 88 -8.11 -8.59 7.65
CA ILE A 88 -9.47 -8.36 7.18
C ILE A 88 -10.08 -9.72 6.81
N ASN A 89 -11.15 -10.08 7.52
CA ASN A 89 -11.80 -11.39 7.41
C ASN A 89 -12.68 -11.54 6.15
N SER A 90 -13.20 -10.44 5.62
CA SER A 90 -14.13 -10.46 4.48
C SER A 90 -13.59 -9.58 3.38
N ILE A 91 -12.97 -10.20 2.38
CA ILE A 91 -12.59 -9.52 1.14
C ILE A 91 -13.07 -10.35 -0.06
N GLU A 92 -13.44 -9.66 -1.12
CA GLU A 92 -13.64 -10.27 -2.43
C GLU A 92 -12.29 -10.26 -3.17
N ILE A 93 -11.86 -11.44 -3.60
CA ILE A 93 -10.61 -11.62 -4.33
C ILE A 93 -10.89 -11.53 -5.82
N ALA A 94 -10.05 -10.79 -6.56
CA ALA A 94 -10.16 -10.68 -8.00
C ALA A 94 -9.94 -12.06 -8.66
N GLU A 95 -10.71 -12.35 -9.70
CA GLU A 95 -10.55 -13.60 -10.46
C GLU A 95 -9.14 -13.72 -11.05
N ASN A 96 -8.61 -14.94 -11.03
CA ASN A 96 -7.32 -15.23 -11.65
C ASN A 96 -7.38 -14.91 -13.15
N PRO A 97 -6.36 -14.20 -13.67
CA PRO A 97 -6.38 -13.80 -15.06
C PRO A 97 -6.17 -15.02 -15.96
N VAL A 98 -6.87 -15.04 -17.09
CA VAL A 98 -6.63 -16.04 -18.12
C VAL A 98 -5.25 -15.77 -18.73
N ILE A 99 -4.28 -16.60 -18.38
CA ILE A 99 -2.91 -16.50 -18.89
C ILE A 99 -2.78 -17.24 -20.22
N ASN A 100 -2.13 -16.61 -21.20
CA ASN A 100 -1.70 -17.34 -22.40
C ASN A 100 -0.38 -18.06 -22.09
N VAL A 101 -0.45 -19.36 -21.87
CA VAL A 101 0.72 -20.20 -21.57
C VAL A 101 1.78 -20.22 -22.69
N ASN A 102 1.41 -19.85 -23.92
CA ASN A 102 2.35 -19.74 -25.04
C ASN A 102 3.10 -18.39 -25.07
N ARG A 103 2.78 -17.46 -24.15
CA ARG A 103 3.51 -16.21 -23.95
C ARG A 103 4.26 -16.25 -22.62
N SER A 104 5.56 -16.51 -22.70
CA SER A 104 6.47 -16.61 -21.55
C SER A 104 6.48 -15.36 -20.65
N SER A 105 6.17 -14.17 -21.18
CA SER A 105 6.11 -12.92 -20.40
C SER A 105 4.86 -12.76 -19.53
N GLU A 106 3.80 -13.55 -19.78
CA GLU A 106 2.55 -13.45 -19.01
C GLU A 106 2.55 -14.37 -17.78
N PHE A 107 3.35 -15.44 -17.79
CA PHE A 107 3.41 -16.45 -16.71
C PHE A 107 3.94 -15.87 -15.38
N TRP A 108 5.06 -15.12 -15.43
CA TRP A 108 5.73 -14.59 -14.23
C TRP A 108 4.94 -13.50 -13.50
N LYS A 109 3.99 -12.84 -14.17
CA LYS A 109 3.24 -11.72 -13.57
C LYS A 109 2.29 -12.16 -12.46
N TYR A 110 1.84 -13.42 -12.47
CA TYR A 110 0.76 -13.88 -11.59
C TYR A 110 1.19 -15.01 -10.64
N SER A 111 2.44 -15.47 -10.75
CA SER A 111 2.98 -16.54 -9.91
C SER A 111 3.39 -16.09 -8.50
N ASN A 112 3.31 -14.79 -8.17
CA ASN A 112 3.77 -14.24 -6.88
C ASN A 112 2.98 -14.73 -5.66
N TYR A 113 1.85 -15.41 -5.86
CA TYR A 113 0.99 -15.93 -4.80
C TYR A 113 0.82 -17.46 -4.86
N ASN A 114 1.51 -18.13 -5.79
CA ASN A 114 1.57 -19.58 -5.80
C ASN A 114 2.78 -19.98 -4.97
N ASP A 115 2.55 -20.37 -3.71
CA ASP A 115 3.58 -20.89 -2.80
C ASP A 115 3.94 -22.36 -3.16
N GLU A 116 4.28 -22.62 -4.42
CA GLU A 116 4.95 -23.86 -4.88
C GLU A 116 6.37 -23.56 -5.39
#